data_AF-A0A7Y4VFK3-F1
#
_entry.id   AF-A0A7Y4VFK3-F1
#
_cell.length_a   1.000
_cell.length_b   1.000
_cell.length_c   1.000
_cell.angle_alpha   90.00
_cell.angle_beta   90.00
_cell.angle_gamma   90.00
#
_symmetry.space_group_name_H-M   'P 1'
#
loop_
_entity.id
_entity.type
_entity.pdbx_description
1 polymer ?
#
loop_
_entity_poly.entity_id
_entity_poly.type
_entity_poly.pdbx_seq_one_letter_code
_entity_poly.pdbx_strand_id
1 'polypeptide(L)'
;MKTGLKILAVILVVIGLFLGIKAMKSRQPQPNEPTAEIQTQVTENPAPSTQHPLTSTTKPASGTPTQSDATPSTTPAVTDTNIIADWEQKIDDALASGKDEAETAKTILGMFPKMPPEGQISAAQHIVNLLADEDFGSFAGNLTNSAVSTEVHDIIFADLLNRPNKIKLPMLLEVARNSRPEQATEAKDFLEVFVGEDFGTDWNLWQTKVQEWLKENPDEPTPESNGAPVSK
;
A
#
# COMPACT_ATOMS: atom_id res chain seq x y z
N MET A 1 -23.89 30.21 -24.76
CA MET A 1 -23.24 28.94 -24.34
C MET A 1 -22.84 29.08 -22.89
N LYS A 2 -23.64 28.53 -21.96
CA LYS A 2 -23.57 28.75 -20.49
C LYS A 2 -23.72 27.42 -19.75
N THR A 3 -22.84 26.46 -20.04
CA THR A 3 -22.90 25.11 -19.44
C THR A 3 -21.55 24.62 -18.88
N GLY A 4 -20.52 25.47 -18.81
CA GLY A 4 -19.18 25.09 -18.34
C GLY A 4 -18.87 25.36 -16.87
N LEU A 5 -19.78 25.94 -16.08
CA LEU A 5 -19.43 26.48 -14.74
C LEU A 5 -20.13 25.78 -13.56
N LYS A 6 -20.86 24.68 -13.78
CA LYS A 6 -21.59 23.97 -12.70
C LYS A 6 -20.92 22.69 -12.18
N ILE A 7 -19.89 22.18 -12.86
CA ILE A 7 -19.28 20.89 -12.49
C ILE A 7 -18.19 21.05 -11.41
N LEU A 8 -17.58 22.23 -11.29
CA LEU A 8 -16.52 22.47 -10.29
C LEU A 8 -17.03 22.49 -8.84
N ALA A 9 -18.34 22.68 -8.61
CA ALA A 9 -18.90 22.79 -7.25
C ALA A 9 -19.30 21.43 -6.64
N VAL A 10 -19.38 20.34 -7.42
CA VAL A 10 -19.79 19.02 -6.92
C VAL A 10 -18.60 18.21 -6.40
N ILE A 11 -17.41 18.40 -6.97
CA ILE A 11 -16.20 17.62 -6.63
C ILE A 11 -15.69 17.95 -5.21
N LEU A 12 -15.84 19.20 -4.75
CA LEU A 12 -15.44 19.58 -3.39
C LEU A 12 -16.38 19.06 -2.28
N VAL A 13 -17.58 18.59 -2.62
CA VAL A 13 -18.52 18.03 -1.64
C VAL A 13 -18.30 16.52 -1.43
N VAL A 14 -17.76 15.80 -2.43
CA VAL A 14 -17.55 14.35 -2.33
C VAL A 14 -16.27 14.00 -1.56
N ILE A 15 -15.19 14.79 -1.72
CA ILE A 15 -13.94 14.60 -0.96
C ILE A 15 -14.15 14.89 0.54
N GLY A 16 -15.07 15.78 0.90
CA GLY A 16 -15.44 16.07 2.29
C GLY A 16 -16.32 15.00 2.97
N LEU A 17 -16.96 14.09 2.23
CA LEU A 17 -17.88 13.10 2.79
C LEU A 17 -17.23 11.74 3.08
N PHE A 18 -16.11 11.40 2.43
CA PHE A 18 -15.45 10.10 2.62
C PHE A 18 -14.51 10.01 3.84
N LEU A 19 -14.14 11.14 4.46
CA LEU A 19 -13.42 11.16 5.74
C LEU A 19 -14.35 11.17 6.97
N GLY A 20 -15.68 11.12 6.80
CA GLY A 20 -16.67 11.37 7.85
C GLY A 20 -17.55 10.20 8.29
N ILE A 21 -17.36 8.97 7.81
CA ILE A 21 -18.25 7.82 8.14
C ILE A 21 -17.47 6.60 8.63
N LYS A 22 -16.59 6.77 9.61
CA LYS A 22 -16.10 5.65 10.44
C LYS A 22 -16.10 5.93 11.94
N ALA A 23 -16.92 6.89 12.39
CA ALA A 23 -17.08 7.23 13.80
C ALA A 23 -18.53 7.59 14.17
N MET A 24 -19.50 6.74 13.81
CA MET A 24 -20.85 6.88 14.37
C MET A 24 -21.63 5.56 14.36
N LYS A 25 -21.24 4.65 15.26
CA LYS A 25 -22.14 3.60 15.73
C LYS A 25 -21.90 3.42 17.23
N SER A 26 -22.96 3.65 18.00
CA SER A 26 -23.03 3.58 19.48
C SER A 26 -22.72 4.87 20.26
N ARG A 27 -23.61 5.86 20.17
CA ARG A 27 -23.96 6.70 21.34
C ARG A 27 -25.48 6.88 21.41
N GLN A 28 -26.05 6.12 22.33
CA GLN A 28 -27.44 6.24 22.78
C GLN A 28 -27.57 7.57 23.56
N PRO A 29 -28.58 8.42 23.29
CA PRO A 29 -28.78 9.67 24.02
C PRO A 29 -29.35 9.37 25.42
N GLN A 30 -28.63 9.79 26.46
CA GLN A 30 -29.14 9.81 27.83
C GLN A 30 -29.67 11.23 28.15
N PRO A 31 -30.89 11.36 28.71
CA PRO A 31 -31.51 12.66 29.01
C PRO A 31 -30.82 13.42 30.15
N ASN A 32 -30.93 14.75 30.05
CA ASN A 32 -30.34 15.78 30.90
C ASN A 32 -30.73 15.71 32.39
N GLU A 33 -29.75 15.97 33.27
CA GLU A 33 -29.96 16.55 34.60
C GLU A 33 -28.82 17.56 34.95
N PRO A 34 -29.07 18.53 35.87
CA PRO A 34 -28.47 19.86 35.84
C PRO A 34 -27.09 19.99 36.50
N THR A 35 -26.27 20.87 35.94
CA THR A 35 -25.00 21.35 36.50
C THR A 35 -25.24 22.13 37.80
N ALA A 36 -24.74 21.59 38.91
CA ALA A 36 -24.41 22.36 40.11
C ALA A 36 -22.90 22.59 40.16
N GLU A 37 -22.50 23.85 40.33
CA GLU A 37 -21.15 24.30 40.67
C GLU A 37 -20.65 23.64 41.96
N ILE A 38 -19.40 23.14 42.00
CA ILE A 38 -18.49 23.30 43.16
C ILE A 38 -17.03 23.43 42.69
N GLN A 39 -16.38 24.39 43.35
CA GLN A 39 -15.01 24.89 43.33
C GLN A 39 -13.89 23.91 43.77
N THR A 40 -12.67 24.20 43.26
CA THR A 40 -11.32 24.18 43.89
C THR A 40 -10.82 22.91 44.60
N GLN A 41 -9.66 22.36 44.18
CA GLN A 41 -8.39 22.41 44.95
C GLN A 41 -7.24 21.58 44.32
N VAL A 42 -6.06 22.17 44.44
CA VAL A 42 -4.71 21.65 44.21
C VAL A 42 -4.33 20.70 45.36
N THR A 43 -3.65 19.58 45.07
CA THR A 43 -2.68 18.85 45.93
C THR A 43 -1.99 17.79 45.03
N GLU A 44 -0.74 17.99 44.61
CA GLU A 44 0.50 17.43 45.20
C GLU A 44 0.70 15.91 44.97
N ASN A 45 1.75 15.60 44.20
CA ASN A 45 2.37 14.28 43.96
C ASN A 45 3.21 13.89 45.21
N PRO A 46 3.30 12.62 45.66
CA PRO A 46 4.35 11.74 45.12
C PRO A 46 4.07 10.21 45.11
N ALA A 47 4.68 9.57 44.10
CA ALA A 47 5.49 8.35 44.19
C ALA A 47 4.87 6.93 44.14
N PRO A 48 5.67 5.92 43.70
CA PRO A 48 5.20 4.68 43.08
C PRO A 48 5.48 3.41 43.91
N SER A 49 4.72 2.36 43.63
CA SER A 49 5.02 0.90 43.74
C SER A 49 3.67 0.17 43.75
N THR A 50 3.49 -0.97 43.10
CA THR A 50 3.86 -2.26 43.68
C THR A 50 3.76 -3.35 42.60
N GLN A 51 4.84 -4.11 42.45
CA GLN A 51 4.92 -5.37 41.72
C GLN A 51 4.03 -6.42 42.39
N HIS A 52 3.30 -7.23 41.62
CA HIS A 52 2.72 -8.48 42.13
C HIS A 52 3.19 -9.68 41.30
N PRO A 53 3.44 -10.84 41.94
CA PRO A 53 4.17 -11.97 41.38
C PRO A 53 3.25 -13.04 40.77
N LEU A 54 3.89 -13.92 40.01
CA LEU A 54 3.37 -15.13 39.39
C LEU A 54 2.60 -16.04 40.37
N THR A 55 1.50 -16.62 39.89
CA THR A 55 0.97 -17.89 40.43
C THR A 55 0.67 -18.86 39.29
N SER A 56 1.59 -19.80 39.11
CA SER A 56 1.41 -21.04 38.35
C SER A 56 0.44 -21.95 39.12
N THR A 57 -0.63 -22.42 38.47
CA THR A 57 -1.45 -23.52 38.98
C THR A 57 -1.41 -24.68 38.00
N THR A 58 -0.67 -25.70 38.38
CA THR A 58 -0.52 -27.00 37.71
C THR A 58 -1.70 -27.91 38.10
N LYS A 59 -2.41 -28.46 37.11
CA LYS A 59 -3.37 -29.56 37.29
C LYS A 59 -2.95 -30.72 36.39
N PRO A 60 -2.65 -31.92 36.93
CA PRO A 60 -2.43 -33.10 36.12
C PRO A 60 -3.76 -33.81 35.88
N ALA A 61 -4.11 -34.03 34.61
CA ALA A 61 -5.15 -34.98 34.22
C ALA A 61 -4.51 -36.03 33.30
N SER A 62 -4.41 -37.25 33.83
CA SER A 62 -4.12 -38.46 33.06
C SER A 62 -5.16 -38.65 31.97
N GLY A 63 -4.70 -38.70 30.72
CA GLY A 63 -5.47 -39.08 29.55
C GLY A 63 -4.60 -39.94 28.63
N THR A 64 -5.11 -41.14 28.35
CA THR A 64 -4.59 -42.24 27.53
C THR A 64 -3.95 -41.82 26.19
N PRO A 65 -2.86 -42.47 25.73
CA PRO A 65 -2.31 -42.24 24.41
C PRO A 65 -3.16 -42.96 23.36
N THR A 66 -3.98 -42.23 22.61
CA THR A 66 -4.50 -42.70 21.32
C THR A 66 -3.43 -42.41 20.26
N GLN A 67 -2.76 -43.48 19.86
CA GLN A 67 -1.88 -43.55 18.70
C GLN A 67 -2.72 -43.24 17.45
N SER A 68 -2.68 -41.99 16.99
CA SER A 68 -3.07 -41.61 15.64
C SER A 68 -1.81 -41.61 14.80
N ASP A 69 -1.75 -42.54 13.85
CA ASP A 69 -0.79 -42.53 12.74
C ASP A 69 -1.01 -41.25 11.90
N ALA A 70 -0.40 -40.16 12.36
CA ALA A 70 -0.16 -39.00 11.53
C ALA A 70 0.99 -39.37 10.59
N THR A 71 0.62 -39.84 9.41
CA THR A 71 1.51 -39.86 8.25
C THR A 71 2.08 -38.45 8.10
N PRO A 72 3.40 -38.23 8.15
CA PRO A 72 3.93 -36.95 7.75
C PRO A 72 3.68 -36.85 6.25
N SER A 73 2.68 -36.06 5.86
CA SER A 73 2.65 -35.48 4.52
C SER A 73 3.86 -34.56 4.43
N THR A 74 5.00 -35.14 4.07
CA THR A 74 6.16 -34.41 3.58
C THR A 74 5.74 -33.82 2.25
N THR A 75 5.09 -32.65 2.29
CA THR A 75 5.07 -31.75 1.16
C THR A 75 6.52 -31.60 0.73
N PRO A 76 6.89 -31.87 -0.54
CA PRO A 76 8.22 -31.60 -1.01
C PRO A 76 8.43 -30.09 -0.85
N ALA A 77 9.25 -29.70 0.13
CA ALA A 77 9.85 -28.39 0.18
C ALA A 77 10.66 -28.27 -1.11
N VAL A 78 10.13 -27.54 -2.08
CA VAL A 78 10.88 -27.11 -3.26
C VAL A 78 12.03 -26.32 -2.68
N THR A 79 13.19 -26.96 -2.64
CA THR A 79 14.41 -26.34 -2.14
C THR A 79 14.89 -25.46 -3.28
N ASP A 80 14.33 -24.24 -3.36
CA ASP A 80 14.84 -23.22 -4.26
C ASP A 80 16.29 -22.94 -3.86
N THR A 81 17.22 -23.61 -4.53
CA THR A 81 18.64 -23.65 -4.18
C THR A 81 19.36 -22.34 -4.56
N ASN A 82 18.60 -21.26 -4.77
CA ASN A 82 19.05 -19.97 -5.28
C ASN A 82 18.50 -18.80 -4.44
N ILE A 83 18.07 -19.06 -3.21
CA ILE A 83 17.69 -18.00 -2.26
C ILE A 83 18.96 -17.36 -1.72
N ILE A 84 19.02 -16.02 -1.79
CA ILE A 84 20.10 -15.22 -1.24
C ILE A 84 19.93 -15.16 0.28
N ALA A 85 20.76 -15.90 1.02
CA ALA A 85 20.69 -15.93 2.49
C ALA A 85 21.17 -14.61 3.13
N ASP A 86 22.12 -13.92 2.51
CA ASP A 86 22.71 -12.66 2.97
C ASP A 86 22.04 -11.41 2.35
N TRP A 87 20.73 -11.48 2.07
CA TRP A 87 20.02 -10.46 1.28
C TRP A 87 20.09 -9.06 1.90
N GLU A 88 20.03 -8.95 3.23
CA GLU A 88 20.11 -7.66 3.96
C GLU A 88 21.42 -6.94 3.62
N GLN A 89 22.55 -7.64 3.80
CA GLN A 89 23.87 -7.10 3.48
C GLN A 89 23.98 -6.72 1.99
N LYS A 90 23.36 -7.48 1.08
CA LYS A 90 23.39 -7.14 -0.35
C LYS A 90 22.59 -5.89 -0.69
N ILE A 91 21.46 -5.64 -0.02
CA ILE A 91 20.71 -4.40 -0.16
C ILE A 91 21.56 -3.24 0.38
N ASP A 92 22.14 -3.40 1.57
CA ASP A 92 23.00 -2.37 2.18
C ASP A 92 24.22 -2.06 1.31
N ASP A 93 24.89 -3.08 0.78
CA ASP A 93 26.04 -2.92 -0.12
C ASP A 93 25.63 -2.19 -1.41
N ALA A 94 24.44 -2.48 -1.96
CA ALA A 94 23.92 -1.80 -3.13
C ALA A 94 23.66 -0.32 -2.84
N LEU A 95 23.00 -0.02 -1.70
CA LEU A 95 22.70 1.34 -1.25
C LEU A 95 23.97 2.14 -0.92
N ALA A 96 25.00 1.49 -0.38
CA ALA A 96 26.27 2.11 -0.02
C ALA A 96 27.27 2.21 -1.19
N SER A 97 26.92 1.68 -2.37
CA SER A 97 27.85 1.56 -3.51
C SER A 97 28.27 2.91 -4.13
N GLY A 98 27.58 4.00 -3.80
CA GLY A 98 27.83 5.34 -4.36
C GLY A 98 27.39 5.50 -5.82
N LYS A 99 26.65 4.53 -6.36
CA LYS A 99 25.97 4.64 -7.66
C LYS A 99 24.80 5.62 -7.57
N ASP A 100 24.30 6.07 -8.72
CA ASP A 100 23.06 6.83 -8.75
C ASP A 100 21.85 5.96 -8.34
N GLU A 101 20.74 6.62 -8.02
CA GLU A 101 19.52 5.97 -7.51
C GLU A 101 18.93 4.98 -8.51
N ALA A 102 18.95 5.28 -9.81
CA ALA A 102 18.40 4.42 -10.84
C ALA A 102 19.25 3.14 -11.02
N GLU A 103 20.57 3.26 -11.02
CA GLU A 103 21.47 2.11 -11.02
C GLU A 103 21.36 1.26 -9.75
N THR A 104 21.15 1.90 -8.61
CA THR A 104 20.93 1.22 -7.32
C THR A 104 19.62 0.44 -7.33
N ALA A 105 18.52 1.07 -7.77
CA ALA A 105 17.22 0.42 -7.94
C ALA A 105 17.31 -0.79 -8.89
N LYS A 106 18.00 -0.65 -10.04
CA LYS A 106 18.23 -1.75 -10.99
C LYS A 106 19.02 -2.90 -10.37
N THR A 107 20.01 -2.59 -9.54
CA THR A 107 20.80 -3.60 -8.81
C THR A 107 19.92 -4.38 -7.84
N ILE A 108 19.14 -3.69 -7.00
CA ILE A 108 18.24 -4.32 -6.02
C ILE A 108 17.15 -5.13 -6.76
N LEU A 109 16.56 -4.58 -7.82
CA LEU A 109 15.55 -5.24 -8.65
C LEU A 109 16.07 -6.54 -9.29
N GLY A 110 17.33 -6.57 -9.72
CA GLY A 110 17.95 -7.78 -10.28
C GLY A 110 18.11 -8.92 -9.26
N MET A 111 18.22 -8.58 -7.97
CA MET A 111 18.30 -9.55 -6.87
C MET A 111 16.92 -9.96 -6.36
N PHE A 112 15.91 -9.10 -6.53
CA PHE A 112 14.56 -9.23 -5.98
C PHE A 112 13.94 -10.64 -6.12
N PRO A 113 13.94 -11.31 -7.30
CA PRO A 113 13.28 -12.61 -7.44
C PRO A 113 13.96 -13.76 -6.67
N LYS A 114 15.18 -13.53 -6.17
CA LYS A 114 15.99 -14.52 -5.45
C LYS A 114 16.04 -14.23 -3.94
N MET A 115 15.36 -13.18 -3.49
CA MET A 115 15.26 -12.88 -2.08
C MET A 115 14.16 -13.72 -1.44
N PRO A 116 14.31 -14.08 -0.14
CA PRO A 116 13.19 -14.63 0.61
C PRO A 116 12.07 -13.57 0.76
N PRO A 117 10.86 -13.96 1.18
CA PRO A 117 9.71 -13.06 1.25
C PRO A 117 9.97 -11.75 2.00
N GLU A 118 10.63 -11.82 3.17
CA GLU A 118 11.01 -10.65 3.96
C GLU A 118 11.98 -9.73 3.22
N GLY A 119 12.91 -10.30 2.46
CA GLY A 119 13.86 -9.55 1.65
C GLY A 119 13.19 -8.87 0.46
N GLN A 120 12.20 -9.51 -0.17
CA GLN A 120 11.40 -8.88 -1.22
C GLN A 120 10.60 -7.68 -0.69
N ILE A 121 10.03 -7.77 0.52
CA ILE A 121 9.30 -6.65 1.13
C ILE A 121 10.25 -5.46 1.36
N SER A 122 11.41 -5.69 1.98
CA SER A 122 12.41 -4.64 2.21
C SER A 122 12.91 -4.05 0.88
N ALA A 123 13.28 -4.90 -0.08
CA ALA A 123 13.72 -4.47 -1.40
C ALA A 123 12.66 -3.63 -2.11
N ALA A 124 11.38 -4.00 -2.04
CA ALA A 124 10.29 -3.23 -2.64
C ALA A 124 10.23 -1.80 -2.09
N GLN A 125 10.36 -1.64 -0.76
CA GLN A 125 10.37 -0.31 -0.12
C GLN A 125 11.53 0.56 -0.60
N HIS A 126 12.72 -0.02 -0.79
CA HIS A 126 13.85 0.71 -1.33
C HIS A 126 13.65 1.03 -2.82
N ILE A 127 13.21 0.07 -3.63
CA ILE A 127 13.03 0.24 -5.07
C ILE A 127 12.01 1.36 -5.36
N VAL A 128 10.84 1.39 -4.71
CA VAL A 128 9.83 2.43 -4.98
C VAL A 128 10.34 3.84 -4.69
N ASN A 129 11.16 4.00 -3.65
CA ASN A 129 11.75 5.30 -3.28
C ASN A 129 12.87 5.75 -4.22
N LEU A 130 13.57 4.80 -4.86
CA LEU A 130 14.69 5.08 -5.76
C LEU A 130 14.29 5.21 -7.22
N LEU A 131 13.14 4.67 -7.61
CA LEU A 131 12.70 4.70 -9.00
C LEU A 131 12.09 6.05 -9.39
N ALA A 132 12.72 6.66 -10.39
CA ALA A 132 12.11 7.72 -11.17
C ALA A 132 10.91 7.20 -11.98
N ASP A 133 10.04 8.12 -12.39
CA ASP A 133 8.79 7.80 -13.09
C ASP A 133 9.03 7.04 -14.41
N GLU A 134 10.09 7.40 -15.15
CA GLU A 134 10.49 6.76 -16.40
C GLU A 134 10.90 5.28 -16.22
N ASP A 135 11.45 4.92 -15.07
CA ASP A 135 11.94 3.58 -14.79
C ASP A 135 10.91 2.72 -14.01
N PHE A 136 9.85 3.35 -13.46
CA PHE A 136 8.83 2.68 -12.63
C PHE A 136 8.17 1.47 -13.32
N GLY A 137 7.98 1.55 -14.64
CA GLY A 137 7.38 0.45 -15.43
C GLY A 137 8.12 -0.89 -15.29
N SER A 138 9.43 -0.86 -15.05
CA SER A 138 10.25 -2.06 -14.85
C SER A 138 9.88 -2.82 -13.56
N PHE A 139 9.37 -2.11 -12.56
CA PHE A 139 8.97 -2.70 -11.28
C PHE A 139 7.47 -2.96 -11.19
N ALA A 140 6.66 -2.08 -11.80
CA ALA A 140 5.21 -2.15 -11.81
C ALA A 140 4.65 -3.47 -12.38
N GLY A 141 5.40 -4.15 -13.26
CA GLY A 141 5.02 -5.48 -13.77
C GLY A 141 4.75 -6.51 -12.65
N ASN A 142 5.36 -6.34 -11.47
CA ASN A 142 5.09 -7.20 -10.32
C ASN A 142 3.67 -7.08 -9.77
N LEU A 143 2.93 -5.99 -10.05
CA LEU A 143 1.52 -5.84 -9.63
C LEU A 143 0.58 -6.88 -10.25
N THR A 144 1.00 -7.51 -11.35
CA THR A 144 0.25 -8.59 -12.02
C THR A 144 0.88 -9.96 -11.81
N ASN A 145 2.01 -10.02 -11.10
CA ASN A 145 2.74 -11.25 -10.86
C ASN A 145 2.20 -11.97 -9.63
N SER A 146 1.48 -13.07 -9.82
CA SER A 146 0.91 -13.83 -8.70
C SER A 146 1.95 -14.51 -7.81
N ALA A 147 3.24 -14.50 -8.16
CA ALA A 147 4.30 -15.08 -7.34
C ALA A 147 4.79 -14.14 -6.22
N VAL A 148 4.56 -12.84 -6.31
CA VAL A 148 4.94 -11.90 -5.24
C VAL A 148 3.88 -11.87 -4.13
N SER A 149 4.30 -11.51 -2.92
CA SER A 149 3.43 -11.49 -1.74
C SER A 149 2.45 -10.31 -1.80
N THR A 150 1.35 -10.39 -1.05
CA THR A 150 0.37 -9.29 -0.96
C THR A 150 1.02 -8.02 -0.43
N GLU A 151 1.92 -8.12 0.56
CA GLU A 151 2.61 -6.97 1.14
C GLU A 151 3.49 -6.25 0.12
N VAL A 152 4.18 -6.99 -0.76
CA VAL A 152 4.94 -6.41 -1.88
C VAL A 152 4.00 -5.67 -2.82
N HIS A 153 2.85 -6.28 -3.18
CA HIS A 153 1.86 -5.61 -4.02
C HIS A 153 1.38 -4.31 -3.39
N ASP A 154 1.05 -4.31 -2.09
CA ASP A 154 0.55 -3.13 -1.39
C ASP A 154 1.56 -1.98 -1.42
N ILE A 155 2.85 -2.28 -1.28
CA ILE A 155 3.92 -1.28 -1.40
C ILE A 155 3.96 -0.68 -2.80
N ILE A 156 3.97 -1.52 -3.84
CA ILE A 156 4.05 -1.06 -5.23
C ILE A 156 2.78 -0.30 -5.63
N PHE A 157 1.63 -0.76 -5.16
CA PHE A 157 0.34 -0.16 -5.46
C PHE A 157 0.20 1.19 -4.75
N ALA A 158 0.59 1.29 -3.48
CA ALA A 158 0.63 2.56 -2.75
C ALA A 158 1.54 3.58 -3.45
N ASP A 159 2.70 3.15 -3.94
CA ASP A 159 3.59 4.02 -4.71
C ASP A 159 2.97 4.43 -6.06
N LEU A 160 2.37 3.49 -6.79
CA LEU A 160 1.66 3.76 -8.05
C LEU A 160 0.63 4.89 -7.91
N LEU A 161 -0.12 4.92 -6.81
CA LEU A 161 -1.13 5.95 -6.56
C LEU A 161 -0.54 7.36 -6.39
N ASN A 162 0.77 7.48 -6.16
CA ASN A 162 1.49 8.76 -6.09
C ASN A 162 2.16 9.17 -7.40
N ARG A 163 2.17 8.29 -8.42
CA ARG A 163 2.79 8.56 -9.73
C ARG A 163 1.94 9.49 -10.62
N PRO A 164 2.52 10.09 -11.67
CA PRO A 164 1.77 10.82 -12.69
C PRO A 164 0.68 9.96 -13.35
N ASN A 165 -0.41 10.58 -13.78
CA ASN A 165 -1.56 9.88 -14.34
C ASN A 165 -1.23 9.09 -15.60
N LYS A 166 -0.29 9.58 -16.42
CA LYS A 166 0.21 8.87 -17.62
C LYS A 166 0.82 7.50 -17.32
N ILE A 167 1.27 7.26 -16.08
CA ILE A 167 1.78 5.97 -15.60
C ILE A 167 0.69 5.25 -14.79
N LYS A 168 0.06 5.99 -13.87
CA LYS A 168 -0.94 5.47 -12.93
C LYS A 168 -2.11 4.80 -13.62
N LEU A 169 -2.80 5.51 -14.52
CA LEU A 169 -4.06 5.00 -15.07
C LEU A 169 -3.86 3.81 -16.00
N PRO A 170 -2.86 3.79 -16.91
CA PRO A 170 -2.57 2.59 -17.69
C PRO A 170 -2.21 1.39 -16.80
N MET A 171 -1.43 1.59 -15.74
CA MET A 171 -1.06 0.48 -14.85
C MET A 171 -2.24 -0.03 -14.01
N LEU A 172 -3.09 0.87 -13.48
CA LEU A 172 -4.33 0.48 -12.80
C LEU A 172 -5.24 -0.34 -13.73
N LEU A 173 -5.29 0.01 -15.02
CA LEU A 173 -6.03 -0.77 -16.01
C LEU A 173 -5.45 -2.18 -16.21
N GLU A 174 -4.12 -2.31 -16.26
CA GLU A 174 -3.48 -3.62 -16.34
C GLU A 174 -3.72 -4.47 -15.09
N VAL A 175 -3.70 -3.86 -13.89
CA VAL A 175 -4.01 -4.54 -12.62
C VAL A 175 -5.47 -4.98 -12.57
N ALA A 176 -6.40 -4.10 -12.93
CA ALA A 176 -7.83 -4.41 -12.98
C ALA A 176 -8.13 -5.60 -13.90
N ARG A 177 -7.38 -5.74 -15.00
CA ARG A 177 -7.56 -6.81 -15.98
C ARG A 177 -6.89 -8.13 -15.60
N ASN A 178 -5.69 -8.09 -15.01
CA ASN A 178 -4.80 -9.26 -14.95
C ASN A 178 -4.41 -9.70 -13.52
N SER A 179 -4.76 -8.94 -12.48
CA SER A 179 -4.36 -9.27 -11.09
C SER A 179 -5.38 -10.14 -10.35
N ARG A 180 -5.07 -10.46 -9.08
CA ARG A 180 -5.95 -11.24 -8.21
C ARG A 180 -7.28 -10.49 -7.97
N PRO A 181 -8.41 -11.17 -7.69
CA PRO A 181 -9.72 -10.55 -7.61
C PRO A 181 -9.82 -9.33 -6.67
N GLU A 182 -9.19 -9.40 -5.49
CA GLU A 182 -9.20 -8.31 -4.51
C GLU A 182 -8.51 -7.05 -5.07
N GLN A 183 -7.32 -7.21 -5.65
CA GLN A 183 -6.53 -6.13 -6.25
C GLN A 183 -7.16 -5.60 -7.55
N ALA A 184 -7.73 -6.50 -8.35
CA ALA A 184 -8.42 -6.13 -9.57
C ALA A 184 -9.65 -5.26 -9.27
N THR A 185 -10.37 -5.59 -8.19
CA THR A 185 -11.51 -4.79 -7.71
C THR A 185 -11.04 -3.42 -7.24
N GLU A 186 -10.02 -3.36 -6.38
CA GLU A 186 -9.46 -2.09 -5.89
C GLU A 186 -8.97 -1.20 -7.03
N ALA A 187 -8.21 -1.74 -7.99
CA ALA A 187 -7.72 -0.98 -9.13
C ALA A 187 -8.87 -0.44 -10.00
N LYS A 188 -9.94 -1.22 -10.18
CA LYS A 188 -11.15 -0.77 -10.90
C LYS A 188 -11.87 0.35 -10.14
N ASP A 189 -12.01 0.24 -8.83
CA ASP A 189 -12.62 1.27 -7.99
C ASP A 189 -11.85 2.60 -8.12
N PHE A 190 -10.51 2.56 -8.15
CA PHE A 190 -9.71 3.74 -8.44
C PHE A 190 -9.95 4.29 -9.85
N LEU A 191 -10.00 3.44 -10.88
CA LEU A 191 -10.27 3.89 -12.25
C LEU A 191 -11.63 4.59 -12.36
N GLU A 192 -12.66 4.08 -11.68
CA GLU A 192 -14.00 4.67 -11.64
C GLU A 192 -13.96 6.11 -11.11
N VAL A 193 -13.12 6.41 -10.12
CA VAL A 193 -12.96 7.79 -9.61
C VAL A 193 -12.50 8.76 -10.69
N PHE A 194 -11.66 8.32 -11.63
CA PHE A 194 -11.15 9.18 -12.72
C PHE A 194 -12.17 9.31 -13.86
N VAL A 195 -12.70 8.20 -14.35
CA VAL A 195 -13.57 8.20 -15.54
C VAL A 195 -15.05 8.46 -15.21
N GLY A 196 -15.45 8.31 -13.95
CA GLY A 196 -16.77 8.63 -13.41
C GLY A 196 -17.86 7.57 -13.63
N GLU A 197 -17.51 6.39 -14.15
CA GLU A 197 -18.47 5.33 -14.48
C GLU A 197 -17.81 3.94 -14.44
N ASP A 198 -18.55 2.93 -13.97
CA ASP A 198 -18.15 1.52 -14.02
C ASP A 198 -18.58 0.88 -15.34
N PHE A 199 -17.61 0.51 -16.19
CA PHE A 199 -17.86 -0.17 -17.45
C PHE A 199 -17.85 -1.70 -17.33
N GLY A 200 -17.89 -2.23 -16.10
CA GLY A 200 -17.86 -3.66 -15.82
C GLY A 200 -16.60 -4.30 -16.39
N THR A 201 -16.77 -5.32 -17.24
CA THR A 201 -15.67 -6.05 -17.89
C THR A 201 -15.40 -5.60 -19.33
N ASP A 202 -15.99 -4.48 -19.80
CA ASP A 202 -15.67 -3.91 -21.11
C ASP A 202 -14.32 -3.19 -21.07
N TRP A 203 -13.25 -3.97 -21.14
CA TRP A 203 -11.90 -3.44 -21.02
C TRP A 203 -11.48 -2.56 -22.20
N ASN A 204 -12.15 -2.65 -23.35
CA ASN A 204 -11.91 -1.75 -24.49
C ASN A 204 -12.52 -0.38 -24.21
N LEU A 205 -13.71 -0.34 -23.60
CA LEU A 205 -14.34 0.91 -23.18
C LEU A 205 -13.57 1.56 -22.05
N TRP A 206 -13.14 0.80 -21.02
CA TRP A 206 -12.23 1.29 -19.98
C TRP A 206 -10.97 1.93 -20.58
N GLN A 207 -10.29 1.23 -21.49
CA GLN A 207 -9.08 1.75 -22.14
C GLN A 207 -9.37 3.05 -22.91
N THR A 208 -10.47 3.10 -23.65
CA THR A 208 -10.89 4.31 -24.40
C THR A 208 -11.10 5.48 -23.44
N LYS A 209 -11.83 5.25 -22.35
CA LYS A 209 -12.18 6.28 -21.38
C LYS A 209 -10.98 6.79 -20.57
N VAL A 210 -10.06 5.91 -20.21
CA VAL A 210 -8.77 6.28 -19.61
C VAL A 210 -7.97 7.17 -20.56
N GLN A 211 -7.89 6.83 -21.85
CA GLN A 211 -7.16 7.63 -22.83
C GLN A 211 -7.82 8.99 -23.10
N GLU A 212 -9.15 9.04 -23.18
CA GLU A 212 -9.90 10.30 -23.25
C GLU A 212 -9.60 11.18 -22.03
N TRP A 213 -9.69 10.60 -20.83
CA TRP A 213 -9.42 11.32 -19.59
C TRP A 213 -7.99 11.88 -19.54
N LEU A 214 -6.98 11.08 -19.91
CA LEU A 214 -5.58 11.51 -19.94
C LEU A 214 -5.32 12.66 -20.91
N LYS A 215 -6.06 12.71 -22.03
CA LYS A 215 -5.97 13.80 -23.00
C LYS A 215 -6.54 15.10 -22.45
N GLU A 216 -7.61 15.02 -21.66
CA GLU A 216 -8.29 16.17 -21.05
C GLU A 216 -7.60 16.65 -19.77
N ASN A 217 -6.84 15.76 -19.10
CA ASN A 217 -6.19 16.00 -17.82
C ASN A 217 -4.70 15.62 -17.92
N PRO A 218 -3.89 16.34 -18.72
CA PRO A 218 -2.47 16.08 -18.81
C PRO A 218 -1.80 16.32 -17.45
N ASP A 219 -0.75 15.54 -17.16
CA ASP A 219 0.08 15.78 -15.99
C ASP A 219 0.72 17.17 -16.07
N GLU A 220 0.74 17.89 -14.95
CA GLU A 220 1.39 19.20 -14.86
C GLU A 220 2.89 19.05 -15.18
N PRO A 221 3.48 19.95 -15.99
CA PRO A 221 4.91 19.93 -16.25
C PRO A 221 5.66 20.20 -14.93
N THR A 222 6.54 19.28 -14.53
CA THR A 222 7.41 19.50 -13.38
C THR A 222 8.38 20.64 -13.68
N PRO A 223 8.60 21.58 -12.74
CA PRO A 223 9.38 22.79 -12.99
C PRO A 223 10.86 22.53 -13.36
N GLU A 224 11.37 21.31 -13.17
CA GLU A 224 12.73 20.93 -13.58
C GLU A 224 12.91 20.81 -15.10
N SER A 225 11.82 20.73 -15.88
CA SER A 225 11.89 20.68 -17.34
C SER A 225 12.15 22.05 -18.00
N ASN A 226 12.09 23.16 -17.26
CA ASN A 226 12.45 24.47 -17.80
C ASN A 226 13.92 24.74 -17.57
N GLY A 227 14.75 24.25 -18.50
CA GLY A 227 16.17 24.55 -18.57
C GLY A 227 16.44 26.04 -18.36
N ALA A 228 16.92 26.38 -17.17
CA ALA A 228 17.50 27.68 -16.92
C ALA A 228 18.70 27.82 -17.89
N PRO A 229 18.76 28.87 -18.72
CA PRO A 229 19.95 29.11 -19.53
C PRO A 229 21.13 29.28 -18.59
N VAL A 230 22.11 28.38 -18.71
CA VAL A 230 23.43 28.54 -18.08
C VAL A 230 24.04 29.80 -18.68
N SER A 231 23.91 30.92 -17.97
CA SER A 231 24.67 32.13 -18.27
C SER A 231 26.15 31.81 -18.11
N LYS A 232 26.88 31.89 -19.23
CA LYS A 232 28.35 31.83 -19.29
C LYS A 232 28.98 33.10 -18.74
#